data_AF-A0A371AQU4-F1
#
_entry.id   AF-A0A371AQU4-F1
#
_cell.length_a   1.000
_cell.length_b   1.000
_cell.length_c   1.000
_cell.angle_alpha   90.00
_cell.angle_beta   90.00
_cell.angle_gamma   90.00
#
_symmetry.space_group_name_H-M   'P 1'
#
loop_
_entity.id
_entity.type
_entity.pdbx_description
1 polymer ?
#
loop_
_entity_poly.entity_id
_entity_poly.type
_entity_poly.pdbx_seq_one_letter_code
_entity_poly.pdbx_strand_id
1 'polypeptide(L)'
;MGEYKKNKTDVKGSRNIVYPAQLDTQYFGNLRVHCTSENFMPIEGATVQVSSTATPGTVLGEFQTNNLGFTDEIILPAPAMEYSYEPGSTAQPYSDYTLTINAENFVPVTVSNIEVLPEVTAVQDASLRVQSELSEPELYVIPPHTLYGDYPPKIAEAEIKPTTETGEIVLQQVVIPEFVVVHDGPPTDTAAKNYYIRFRDYIKNVASSEIYATWPDPTIYANVLAILSFTLNRVYTEWYRNKGYNFTITSSTAFDHKWINGRNIFDNIGLIVDEIFVNYLSRPNVKQPILTQYCDGYKVECPNWMTQWGSKDLGEQGLSAIEILRHFYGDTMFINSATQVAGVPVSWPGSNLTLGSSGPNVRMIQEQLNKIAEAYTAIPKVAVNSQFDQQTQEAVKKFQEVFGMPASGIVDLPTWYKISAIYVAVSRIAEIG
;
A
#
# COMPACT_ATOMS: atom_id res chain seq x y z
N MET A 1 51.46 -52.62 -0.30
CA MET A 1 50.85 -51.97 0.88
C MET A 1 51.11 -50.49 0.75
N GLY A 2 50.17 -49.59 0.51
CA GLY A 2 48.73 -49.62 0.38
C GLY A 2 48.25 -48.17 0.55
N GLU A 3 47.43 -47.69 -0.38
CA GLU A 3 46.27 -46.81 -0.12
C GLU A 3 46.51 -45.36 0.40
N TYR A 4 45.70 -44.32 0.15
CA TYR A 4 44.60 -43.98 -0.77
C TYR A 4 44.46 -42.44 -0.75
N LYS A 5 43.83 -41.87 -1.78
CA LYS A 5 43.52 -40.44 -2.04
C LYS A 5 42.68 -39.73 -0.96
N LYS A 6 42.79 -38.38 -0.86
CA LYS A 6 41.66 -37.44 -1.07
C LYS A 6 42.06 -35.96 -1.16
N ASN A 7 41.67 -35.34 -2.28
CA ASN A 7 41.50 -33.89 -2.48
C ASN A 7 40.25 -33.38 -1.74
N LYS A 8 40.31 -32.15 -1.21
CA LYS A 8 39.17 -31.23 -0.94
C LYS A 8 39.72 -29.79 -0.99
N THR A 9 39.58 -29.08 -2.11
CA THR A 9 38.53 -28.10 -2.45
C THR A 9 38.53 -26.85 -1.56
N ASP A 10 39.08 -25.78 -2.14
CA ASP A 10 38.94 -24.38 -1.74
C ASP A 10 37.49 -24.00 -1.46
N VAL A 11 37.25 -23.43 -0.28
CA VAL A 11 36.01 -22.75 0.07
C VAL A 11 36.21 -21.27 -0.24
N LYS A 12 35.41 -20.74 -1.18
CA LYS A 12 35.31 -19.33 -1.53
C LYS A 12 35.13 -18.49 -0.26
N GLY A 13 36.09 -17.59 -0.02
CA GLY A 13 36.03 -16.61 1.05
C GLY A 13 34.86 -15.64 0.84
N SER A 14 34.03 -15.51 1.87
CA SER A 14 33.08 -14.42 2.06
C SER A 14 33.84 -13.09 2.01
N ARG A 15 33.53 -12.23 1.04
CA ARG A 15 34.10 -10.88 0.98
C ARG A 15 33.43 -10.03 2.06
N ASN A 16 34.10 -9.90 3.20
CA ASN A 16 33.81 -8.83 4.16
C ASN A 16 34.20 -7.51 3.49
N ILE A 17 33.23 -6.64 3.27
CA ILE A 17 33.45 -5.27 2.83
C ILE A 17 33.90 -4.48 4.06
N VAL A 18 35.11 -3.91 4.01
CA VAL A 18 35.64 -3.01 5.03
C VAL A 18 35.64 -1.60 4.43
N TYR A 19 34.80 -0.72 4.97
CA TYR A 19 34.82 0.72 4.67
C TYR A 19 35.79 1.44 5.63
N PRO A 20 36.53 2.46 5.17
CA PRO A 20 37.38 3.28 6.03
C PRO A 20 36.54 4.17 6.98
N ALA A 21 37.03 4.32 8.20
CA ALA A 21 36.35 5.00 9.31
C ALA A 21 36.27 6.53 9.14
N GLN A 22 35.09 7.03 8.78
CA GLN A 22 34.50 8.23 9.36
C GLN A 22 33.27 7.76 10.12
N LEU A 23 33.15 8.10 11.40
CA LEU A 23 32.00 7.79 12.24
C LEU A 23 30.82 8.70 11.84
N ASP A 24 30.32 8.52 10.62
CA ASP A 24 28.93 8.83 10.32
C ASP A 24 28.14 7.57 10.66
N THR A 25 27.19 7.67 11.58
CA THR A 25 26.26 6.58 11.86
C THR A 25 25.52 6.26 10.56
N GLN A 26 25.82 5.11 9.96
CA GLN A 26 25.15 4.67 8.74
C GLN A 26 23.79 4.09 9.10
N TYR A 27 22.72 4.70 8.59
CA TYR A 27 21.35 4.23 8.74
C TYR A 27 20.98 3.30 7.58
N PHE A 28 20.01 2.42 7.83
CA PHE A 28 19.55 1.45 6.85
C PHE A 28 18.02 1.39 6.84
N GLY A 29 17.46 1.16 5.66
CA GLY A 29 16.08 0.77 5.46
C GLY A 29 16.01 -0.62 4.85
N ASN A 30 14.83 -1.23 4.92
CA ASN A 30 14.59 -2.53 4.31
C ASN A 30 13.81 -2.35 3.01
N LEU A 31 14.10 -3.20 2.02
CA LEU A 31 13.34 -3.34 0.79
C LEU A 31 12.90 -4.79 0.63
N ARG A 32 11.66 -4.99 0.23
CA ARG A 32 11.15 -6.28 -0.23
C ARG A 32 10.46 -6.10 -1.58
N VAL A 33 10.74 -6.98 -2.53
CA VAL A 33 10.10 -6.95 -3.86
C VAL A 33 9.17 -8.14 -4.00
N HIS A 34 7.97 -7.89 -4.50
CA HIS A 34 6.94 -8.90 -4.73
C HIS A 34 6.55 -8.93 -6.21
N CYS A 35 6.89 -10.03 -6.88
CA CYS A 35 6.63 -10.25 -8.29
C CYS A 35 5.41 -11.15 -8.47
N THR A 36 4.41 -10.65 -9.16
CA THR A 36 3.21 -11.40 -9.55
C THR A 36 2.97 -11.26 -11.05
N SER A 37 2.16 -12.14 -11.63
CA SER A 37 1.59 -11.93 -12.96
C SER A 37 0.38 -10.99 -12.89
N GLU A 38 -0.13 -10.56 -14.05
CA GLU A 38 -1.38 -9.77 -14.15
C GLU A 38 -2.59 -10.42 -13.47
N ASN A 39 -2.55 -11.74 -13.31
CA ASN A 39 -3.58 -12.53 -12.64
C ASN A 39 -3.28 -12.78 -11.15
N PHE A 40 -2.39 -11.98 -10.54
CA PHE A 40 -1.95 -12.06 -9.15
C PHE A 40 -1.22 -13.37 -8.76
N MET A 41 -0.91 -14.24 -9.72
CA MET A 41 -0.14 -15.45 -9.44
C MET A 41 1.31 -15.07 -9.09
N PRO A 42 1.89 -15.63 -8.01
CA PRO A 42 3.27 -15.35 -7.63
C PRO A 42 4.24 -15.87 -8.69
N ILE A 43 5.30 -15.13 -8.96
CA ILE A 43 6.36 -15.53 -9.89
C ILE A 43 7.59 -15.93 -9.09
N GLU A 44 7.87 -17.22 -9.03
CA GLU A 44 9.08 -17.79 -8.42
C GLU A 44 10.30 -17.60 -9.33
N GLY A 45 11.46 -17.32 -8.74
CA GLY A 45 12.73 -17.22 -9.47
C GLY A 45 12.88 -15.97 -10.33
N ALA A 46 12.02 -14.96 -10.18
CA ALA A 46 12.23 -13.66 -10.82
C ALA A 46 13.50 -13.01 -10.24
N THR A 47 14.40 -12.58 -11.12
CA THR A 47 15.64 -11.91 -10.77
C THR A 47 15.38 -10.42 -10.57
N VAL A 48 15.69 -9.93 -9.38
CA VAL A 48 15.58 -8.53 -8.97
C VAL A 48 16.98 -7.96 -8.79
N GLN A 49 17.39 -7.08 -9.70
CA GLN A 49 18.65 -6.35 -9.60
C GLN A 49 18.42 -4.98 -8.96
N VAL A 50 19.15 -4.67 -7.89
CA VAL A 50 19.09 -3.37 -7.20
C VAL A 50 20.33 -2.56 -7.54
N SER A 51 20.14 -1.31 -7.93
CA SER A 51 21.23 -0.37 -8.26
C SER A 51 20.98 1.01 -7.67
N SER A 52 22.05 1.77 -7.43
CA SER A 52 21.92 3.17 -7.03
C SER A 52 21.46 4.02 -8.21
N THR A 53 20.41 4.83 -8.02
CA THR A 53 19.94 5.78 -9.04
C THR A 53 20.99 6.85 -9.34
N ALA A 54 21.71 7.34 -8.32
CA ALA A 54 22.69 8.41 -8.47
C ALA A 54 23.92 8.02 -9.31
N THR A 55 24.25 6.72 -9.33
CA THR A 55 25.36 6.17 -10.11
C THR A 55 24.89 5.01 -10.97
N PRO A 56 24.19 5.29 -12.09
CA PRO A 56 23.64 4.26 -12.98
C PRO A 56 24.71 3.23 -13.38
N GLY A 57 24.42 1.94 -13.20
CA GLY A 57 25.33 0.83 -13.47
C GLY A 57 26.07 0.28 -12.25
N THR A 58 26.00 0.95 -11.08
CA THR A 58 26.49 0.37 -9.81
C THR A 58 25.44 -0.57 -9.23
N VAL A 59 25.56 -1.86 -9.58
CA VAL A 59 24.70 -2.92 -9.04
C VAL A 59 25.11 -3.19 -7.58
N LEU A 60 24.16 -3.01 -6.67
CA LEU A 60 24.34 -3.23 -5.23
C LEU A 60 24.09 -4.69 -4.86
N GLY A 61 23.19 -5.35 -5.58
CA GLY A 61 22.87 -6.75 -5.37
C GLY A 61 21.92 -7.30 -6.43
N GLU A 62 21.85 -8.62 -6.49
CA GLU A 62 20.91 -9.38 -7.28
C GLU A 62 20.24 -10.40 -6.36
N PHE A 63 18.92 -10.45 -6.41
CA PHE A 63 18.07 -11.25 -5.54
C PHE A 63 17.09 -12.05 -6.38
N GLN A 64 16.54 -13.12 -5.81
CA GLN A 64 15.52 -13.93 -6.47
C GLN A 64 14.26 -14.02 -5.61
N THR A 65 13.12 -14.08 -6.27
CA THR A 65 11.85 -14.34 -5.58
C THR A 65 11.70 -15.81 -5.22
N ASN A 66 11.14 -16.07 -4.04
CA ASN A 66 10.77 -17.40 -3.59
C ASN A 66 9.45 -17.87 -4.24
N ASN A 67 8.97 -19.05 -3.83
CA ASN A 67 7.71 -19.64 -4.32
C ASN A 67 6.43 -18.82 -4.01
N LEU A 68 6.53 -17.76 -3.19
CA LEU A 68 5.46 -16.81 -2.91
C LEU A 68 5.62 -15.51 -3.71
N GLY A 69 6.59 -15.43 -4.61
CA GLY A 69 6.86 -14.24 -5.42
C GLY A 69 7.62 -13.15 -4.68
N PHE A 70 8.09 -13.39 -3.45
CA PHE A 70 8.81 -12.39 -2.65
C PHE A 70 10.31 -12.62 -2.68
N THR A 71 11.09 -11.55 -2.73
CA THR A 71 12.48 -11.60 -2.26
C THR A 71 12.53 -11.77 -0.74
N ASP A 72 13.67 -12.22 -0.23
CA ASP A 72 14.05 -11.97 1.16
C ASP A 72 14.19 -10.44 1.39
N GLU A 73 14.29 -10.02 2.65
CA GLU A 73 14.52 -8.62 3.00
C GLU A 73 15.91 -8.17 2.52
N ILE A 74 15.94 -7.06 1.80
CA ILE A 74 17.13 -6.43 1.25
C ILE A 74 17.45 -5.20 2.09
N ILE A 75 18.55 -5.24 2.83
CA ILE A 75 19.00 -4.13 3.67
C ILE A 75 19.78 -3.13 2.80
N LEU A 76 19.33 -1.88 2.76
CA LEU A 76 19.90 -0.83 1.91
C LEU A 76 20.27 0.42 2.73
N PRO A 77 21.38 1.11 2.40
CA PRO A 77 21.70 2.38 3.04
C PRO A 77 20.56 3.41 2.92
N ALA A 78 20.24 4.07 4.02
CA ALA A 78 19.25 5.13 4.07
C ALA A 78 19.84 6.38 4.73
N PRO A 79 19.26 7.58 4.50
CA PRO A 79 19.67 8.80 5.19
C PRO A 79 19.36 8.74 6.69
N ALA A 80 19.85 9.74 7.43
CA ALA A 80 19.58 9.85 8.85
C ALA A 80 18.09 10.06 9.14
N MET A 81 17.58 9.39 10.17
CA MET A 81 16.16 9.43 10.54
C MET A 81 15.67 10.87 10.79
N GLU A 82 16.53 11.71 11.38
CA GLU A 82 16.25 13.12 11.69
C GLU A 82 15.82 13.95 10.47
N TYR A 83 16.26 13.61 9.26
CA TYR A 83 15.88 14.34 8.05
C TYR A 83 14.39 14.21 7.73
N SER A 84 13.74 13.14 8.20
CA SER A 84 12.28 12.97 8.07
C SER A 84 11.49 13.65 9.19
N TYR A 85 12.17 14.17 10.22
CA TYR A 85 11.57 14.82 11.39
C TYR A 85 11.71 16.34 11.38
N GLU A 86 12.50 16.89 10.45
CA GLU A 86 12.76 18.31 10.32
C GLU A 86 12.08 18.92 9.09
N PRO A 87 11.02 19.74 9.26
CA PRO A 87 10.43 20.44 8.13
C PRO A 87 11.44 21.42 7.51
N GLY A 88 11.57 21.37 6.18
CA GLY A 88 12.46 22.26 5.43
C GLY A 88 13.94 21.86 5.41
N SER A 89 14.28 20.66 5.90
CA SER A 89 15.62 20.11 5.67
C SER A 89 15.95 20.07 4.17
N THR A 90 17.13 20.57 3.80
CA THR A 90 17.63 20.42 2.43
C THR A 90 18.10 19.00 2.14
N ALA A 91 18.34 18.20 3.17
CA ALA A 91 18.74 16.81 3.04
C ALA A 91 17.53 15.93 2.74
N GLN A 92 17.64 15.07 1.73
CA GLN A 92 16.59 14.13 1.37
C GLN A 92 16.45 13.05 2.45
N PRO A 93 15.24 12.76 2.95
CA PRO A 93 15.06 11.80 4.04
C PRO A 93 15.08 10.33 3.61
N TYR A 94 15.07 10.06 2.30
CA TYR A 94 15.08 8.71 1.73
C TYR A 94 16.19 8.56 0.68
N SER A 95 16.61 7.32 0.45
CA SER A 95 17.52 6.96 -0.64
C SER A 95 16.72 6.51 -1.86
N ASP A 96 17.20 6.89 -3.05
CA ASP A 96 16.64 6.46 -4.33
C ASP A 96 17.39 5.25 -4.91
N TYR A 97 16.64 4.20 -5.22
CA TYR A 97 17.16 3.01 -5.90
C TYR A 97 16.43 2.73 -7.22
N THR A 98 17.12 2.04 -8.12
CA THR A 98 16.52 1.51 -9.35
C THR A 98 16.50 0.00 -9.30
N LEU A 99 15.31 -0.56 -9.55
CA LEU A 99 15.06 -1.98 -9.65
C LEU A 99 14.94 -2.38 -11.12
N THR A 100 15.65 -3.42 -11.53
CA THR A 100 15.45 -4.10 -12.80
C THR A 100 15.00 -5.53 -12.53
N ILE A 101 13.78 -5.85 -12.92
CA ILE A 101 13.10 -7.11 -12.61
C ILE A 101 12.94 -7.91 -13.90
N ASN A 102 13.45 -9.13 -13.90
CA ASN A 102 13.40 -10.05 -15.04
C ASN A 102 12.86 -11.41 -14.61
N ALA A 103 11.98 -12.00 -15.41
CA ALA A 103 11.53 -13.37 -15.25
C ALA A 103 11.37 -14.03 -16.63
N GLU A 104 11.55 -15.34 -16.71
CA GLU A 104 11.46 -16.09 -17.96
C GLU A 104 10.05 -15.98 -18.56
N ASN A 105 9.94 -15.68 -19.86
CA ASN A 105 8.68 -15.48 -20.59
C ASN A 105 7.85 -14.25 -20.14
N PHE A 106 8.44 -13.35 -19.35
CA PHE A 106 7.80 -12.11 -18.94
C PHE A 106 8.51 -10.88 -19.51
N VAL A 107 7.75 -9.80 -19.66
CA VAL A 107 8.28 -8.48 -20.02
C VAL A 107 9.10 -7.94 -18.84
N PRO A 108 10.36 -7.50 -19.05
CA PRO A 108 11.15 -6.85 -18.01
C PRO A 108 10.47 -5.58 -17.49
N VAL A 109 10.55 -5.37 -16.18
CA VAL A 109 10.05 -4.17 -15.51
C VAL A 109 11.21 -3.44 -14.83
N THR A 110 11.34 -2.16 -15.11
CA THR A 110 12.26 -1.26 -14.40
C THR A 110 11.46 -0.26 -13.58
N VAL A 111 11.81 -0.12 -12.31
CA VAL A 111 11.27 0.92 -11.43
C VAL A 111 12.42 1.78 -10.93
N SER A 112 12.50 3.01 -11.42
CA SER A 112 13.51 3.99 -11.04
C SER A 112 13.02 4.89 -9.94
N ASN A 113 13.92 5.23 -9.02
CA ASN A 113 13.71 6.13 -7.87
C ASN A 113 12.72 5.58 -6.83
N ILE A 114 12.75 4.27 -6.59
CA ILE A 114 12.03 3.74 -5.41
C ILE A 114 12.64 4.34 -4.15
N GLU A 115 11.78 4.65 -3.19
CA GLU A 115 12.16 5.38 -1.98
C GLU A 115 12.39 4.40 -0.83
N VAL A 116 13.58 4.44 -0.22
CA VAL A 116 13.88 3.65 0.99
C VAL A 116 14.18 4.61 2.14
N LEU A 117 13.35 4.54 3.18
CA LEU A 117 13.46 5.30 4.43
C LEU A 117 14.17 4.46 5.50
N PRO A 118 14.85 5.09 6.48
CA PRO A 118 15.52 4.37 7.55
C PRO A 118 14.53 3.65 8.47
N GLU A 119 14.92 2.49 9.00
CA GLU A 119 14.21 1.71 10.02
C GLU A 119 12.82 1.17 9.64
N VAL A 120 12.37 1.38 8.40
CA VAL A 120 11.09 0.89 7.88
C VAL A 120 11.28 0.00 6.65
N THR A 121 10.26 -0.79 6.30
CA THR A 121 10.31 -1.67 5.13
C THR A 121 9.53 -1.08 3.97
N ALA A 122 10.24 -0.74 2.90
CA ALA A 122 9.66 -0.48 1.59
C ALA A 122 9.24 -1.80 0.93
N VAL A 123 8.02 -1.85 0.39
CA VAL A 123 7.51 -2.97 -0.40
C VAL A 123 7.26 -2.50 -1.83
N GLN A 124 8.00 -3.06 -2.78
CA GLN A 124 7.75 -2.84 -4.21
C GLN A 124 6.96 -4.02 -4.78
N ASP A 125 5.71 -3.78 -5.15
CA ASP A 125 4.95 -4.72 -5.98
C ASP A 125 5.30 -4.52 -7.47
N ALA A 126 5.46 -5.62 -8.20
CA ALA A 126 5.66 -5.64 -9.64
C ALA A 126 4.75 -6.69 -10.27
N SER A 127 3.82 -6.24 -11.12
CA SER A 127 2.96 -7.12 -11.93
C SER A 127 3.58 -7.30 -13.31
N LEU A 128 4.15 -8.46 -13.59
CA LEU A 128 4.82 -8.76 -14.84
C LEU A 128 3.81 -9.33 -15.86
N ARG A 129 3.87 -8.80 -17.08
CA ARG A 129 3.06 -9.25 -18.21
C ARG A 129 3.78 -10.34 -18.99
N VAL A 130 3.03 -11.28 -19.55
CA VAL A 130 3.60 -12.32 -20.43
C VAL A 130 4.22 -11.65 -21.66
N GLN A 131 5.41 -12.07 -22.03
CA GLN A 131 6.13 -11.55 -23.18
C GLN A 131 5.46 -12.02 -24.48
N SER A 132 5.30 -11.09 -25.42
CA SER A 132 4.88 -11.34 -26.80
C SER A 132 5.87 -10.66 -27.76
N GLU A 133 5.81 -10.97 -29.06
CA GLU A 133 6.75 -10.41 -30.06
C GLU A 133 6.76 -8.87 -30.12
N LEU A 134 5.67 -8.22 -29.68
CA LEU A 134 5.51 -6.76 -29.69
C LEU A 134 5.68 -6.13 -28.31
N SER A 135 6.04 -6.91 -27.29
CA SER A 135 6.12 -6.40 -25.92
C SER A 135 7.37 -5.54 -25.71
N GLU A 136 7.19 -4.29 -25.30
CA GLU A 136 8.26 -3.40 -24.85
C GLU A 136 8.47 -3.51 -23.33
N PRO A 137 9.72 -3.37 -22.83
CA PRO A 137 10.01 -3.27 -21.41
C PRO A 137 9.21 -2.16 -20.73
N GLU A 138 8.75 -2.39 -19.50
CA GLU A 138 8.06 -1.36 -18.73
C GLU A 138 9.05 -0.54 -17.92
N LEU A 139 8.86 0.78 -17.92
CA LEU A 139 9.61 1.70 -17.07
C LEU A 139 8.65 2.54 -16.25
N TYR A 140 8.83 2.49 -14.93
CA TYR A 140 8.19 3.37 -13.97
C TYR A 140 9.26 4.29 -13.39
N VAL A 141 8.98 5.60 -13.35
CA VAL A 141 9.88 6.60 -12.77
C VAL A 141 9.12 7.29 -11.65
N ILE A 142 9.58 7.09 -10.42
CA ILE A 142 8.93 7.64 -9.23
C ILE A 142 9.43 9.09 -9.07
N PRO A 143 8.54 10.10 -9.07
CA PRO A 143 8.91 11.47 -8.76
C PRO A 143 9.15 11.60 -7.24
N PRO A 144 9.84 12.67 -6.79
CA PRO A 144 10.13 12.87 -5.36
C PRO A 144 8.88 12.88 -4.47
N HIS A 145 8.96 12.37 -3.26
CA HIS A 145 7.94 12.47 -2.21
C HIS A 145 7.36 13.89 -2.06
N THR A 146 6.05 14.04 -1.77
CA THR A 146 5.41 15.38 -1.80
C THR A 146 5.94 16.35 -0.75
N LEU A 147 6.35 15.85 0.43
CA LEU A 147 6.97 16.65 1.48
C LEU A 147 8.40 17.12 1.14
N TYR A 148 9.05 16.52 0.14
CA TYR A 148 10.40 16.91 -0.30
C TYR A 148 10.35 17.69 -1.61
N GLY A 149 9.68 17.15 -2.63
CA GLY A 149 9.53 17.76 -3.95
C GLY A 149 8.66 19.00 -3.98
N ASP A 150 8.62 19.65 -5.15
CA ASP A 150 7.81 20.83 -5.38
C ASP A 150 6.56 20.47 -6.17
N TYR A 151 5.42 20.67 -5.52
CA TYR A 151 4.10 20.34 -6.04
C TYR A 151 3.16 21.53 -5.92
N PRO A 152 2.19 21.68 -6.85
CA PRO A 152 1.22 22.76 -6.76
C PRO A 152 0.45 22.74 -5.43
N PRO A 153 0.24 23.91 -4.78
CA PRO A 153 -0.52 24.00 -3.56
C PRO A 153 -1.99 23.60 -3.79
N LYS A 154 -2.61 23.04 -2.75
CA LYS A 154 -3.99 22.58 -2.80
C LYS A 154 -4.95 23.77 -2.97
N ILE A 155 -5.89 23.63 -3.90
CA ILE A 155 -6.97 24.59 -4.12
C ILE A 155 -8.05 24.36 -3.07
N ALA A 156 -8.36 25.40 -2.31
CA ALA A 156 -9.35 25.32 -1.24
C ALA A 156 -10.75 25.00 -1.77
N GLU A 157 -11.40 24.08 -1.08
CA GLU A 157 -12.76 23.65 -1.37
C GLU A 157 -13.56 23.49 -0.07
N ALA A 158 -14.89 23.63 -0.17
CA ALA A 158 -15.76 23.38 0.97
C ALA A 158 -15.70 21.91 1.42
N GLU A 159 -15.64 21.69 2.74
CA GLU A 159 -15.58 20.35 3.34
C GLU A 159 -16.87 19.53 3.13
N ILE A 160 -18.01 20.21 2.92
CA ILE A 160 -19.32 19.62 2.61
C ILE A 160 -19.67 19.99 1.16
N LYS A 161 -19.88 18.99 0.31
CA LYS A 161 -20.28 19.20 -1.09
C LYS A 161 -21.79 19.34 -1.24
N PRO A 162 -22.27 20.17 -2.17
CA PRO A 162 -23.66 20.10 -2.59
C PRO A 162 -23.92 18.70 -3.17
N THR A 163 -24.93 18.02 -2.65
CA THR A 163 -25.41 16.76 -3.21
C THR A 163 -26.66 17.10 -4.03
N THR A 164 -26.52 17.08 -5.35
CA THR A 164 -27.65 17.31 -6.27
C THR A 164 -28.39 15.99 -6.47
N GLU A 165 -29.69 15.95 -6.19
CA GLU A 165 -30.59 14.82 -6.51
C GLU A 165 -30.89 14.68 -8.02
N THR A 166 -30.05 15.25 -8.89
CA THR A 166 -30.35 15.40 -10.33
C THR A 166 -29.58 14.44 -11.24
N GLY A 167 -28.88 13.45 -10.68
CA GLY A 167 -28.16 12.40 -11.43
C GLY A 167 -28.72 11.00 -11.11
N GLU A 168 -28.66 10.08 -12.08
CA GLU A 168 -29.38 8.79 -12.07
C GLU A 168 -29.08 7.86 -10.88
N ILE A 169 -28.02 8.06 -10.09
CA ILE A 169 -27.72 7.26 -8.90
C ILE A 169 -27.03 8.12 -7.81
N VAL A 170 -27.77 8.59 -6.80
CA VAL A 170 -27.17 9.16 -5.58
C VAL A 170 -26.95 8.04 -4.57
N LEU A 171 -25.70 7.84 -4.15
CA LEU A 171 -25.37 6.90 -3.07
C LEU A 171 -26.08 7.34 -1.78
N GLN A 172 -26.98 6.49 -1.28
CA GLN A 172 -27.76 6.78 -0.06
C GLN A 172 -26.96 6.55 1.23
N GLN A 173 -25.81 5.90 1.11
CA GLN A 173 -24.91 5.56 2.22
C GLN A 173 -23.47 5.49 1.71
N VAL A 174 -22.51 5.59 2.63
CA VAL A 174 -21.08 5.49 2.30
C VAL A 174 -20.72 4.03 2.04
N VAL A 175 -20.15 3.78 0.85
CA VAL A 175 -19.72 2.47 0.39
C VAL A 175 -18.24 2.55 0.02
N ILE A 176 -17.45 1.56 0.44
CA ILE A 176 -16.07 1.41 -0.03
C ILE A 176 -16.12 0.82 -1.45
N PRO A 177 -15.64 1.52 -2.49
CA PRO A 177 -15.68 1.00 -3.85
C PRO A 177 -14.65 -0.13 -4.05
N GLU A 178 -14.87 -1.01 -5.02
CA GLU A 178 -13.86 -2.02 -5.41
C GLU A 178 -12.64 -1.31 -6.04
N PHE A 179 -12.90 -0.33 -6.92
CA PHE A 179 -11.90 0.44 -7.64
C PHE A 179 -12.11 1.95 -7.55
N VAL A 180 -11.01 2.69 -7.59
CA VAL A 180 -10.95 4.12 -7.85
C VAL A 180 -10.34 4.30 -9.24
N VAL A 181 -11.00 5.11 -10.08
CA VAL A 181 -10.45 5.51 -11.38
C VAL A 181 -9.64 6.78 -11.18
N VAL A 182 -8.32 6.65 -11.20
CA VAL A 182 -7.36 7.76 -10.99
C VAL A 182 -7.02 8.37 -12.34
N HIS A 183 -7.30 9.65 -12.51
CA HIS A 183 -6.84 10.44 -13.64
C HIS A 183 -5.46 11.02 -13.34
N ASP A 184 -4.44 10.61 -14.09
CA ASP A 184 -3.04 10.92 -13.77
C ASP A 184 -2.59 12.30 -14.24
N GLY A 185 -3.30 13.33 -13.78
CA GLY A 185 -3.07 14.72 -14.14
C GLY A 185 -4.17 15.66 -13.59
N PRO A 186 -4.08 16.97 -13.87
CA PRO A 186 -5.16 17.91 -13.59
C PRO A 186 -6.46 17.50 -14.31
N PRO A 187 -7.66 17.83 -13.79
CA PRO A 187 -8.93 17.34 -14.35
C PRO A 187 -9.14 17.64 -15.85
N THR A 188 -8.56 18.73 -16.35
CA THR A 188 -8.71 19.19 -17.73
C THR A 188 -7.65 18.64 -18.68
N ASP A 189 -6.69 17.86 -18.19
CA ASP A 189 -5.64 17.27 -19.02
C ASP A 189 -6.15 16.02 -19.74
N THR A 190 -6.68 16.19 -20.94
CA THR A 190 -7.22 15.07 -21.72
C THR A 190 -6.15 14.08 -22.22
N ALA A 191 -4.86 14.42 -22.11
CA ALA A 191 -3.77 13.51 -22.47
C ALA A 191 -3.36 12.58 -21.32
N ALA A 192 -3.73 12.92 -20.08
CA ALA A 192 -3.46 12.09 -18.91
C ALA A 192 -4.23 10.77 -18.96
N LYS A 193 -3.57 9.70 -18.51
CA LYS A 193 -4.12 8.34 -18.51
C LYS A 193 -4.99 8.11 -17.28
N ASN A 194 -6.07 7.34 -17.46
CA ASN A 194 -6.88 6.85 -16.36
C ASN A 194 -6.42 5.45 -15.92
N TYR A 195 -6.25 5.24 -14.63
CA TYR A 195 -5.85 3.98 -14.02
C TYR A 195 -6.96 3.44 -13.10
N TYR A 196 -7.29 2.15 -13.24
CA TYR A 196 -8.25 1.46 -12.38
C TYR A 196 -7.50 0.80 -11.24
N ILE A 197 -7.51 1.42 -10.06
CA ILE A 197 -6.73 0.97 -8.90
C ILE A 197 -7.68 0.49 -7.83
N ARG A 198 -7.40 -0.64 -7.18
CA ARG A 198 -8.21 -1.11 -6.04
C ARG A 198 -8.18 -0.05 -4.95
N PHE A 199 -9.31 0.20 -4.29
CA PHE A 199 -9.42 1.28 -3.32
C PHE A 199 -8.30 1.27 -2.25
N ARG A 200 -8.03 0.10 -1.66
CA ARG A 200 -6.96 -0.04 -0.65
C ARG A 200 -5.57 0.31 -1.21
N ASP A 201 -5.25 -0.18 -2.41
CA ASP A 201 -3.95 0.06 -3.04
C ASP A 201 -3.77 1.53 -3.39
N TYR A 202 -4.85 2.22 -3.79
CA TYR A 202 -4.86 3.66 -3.98
C TYR A 202 -4.52 4.41 -2.69
N ILE A 203 -5.17 4.07 -1.57
CA ILE A 203 -4.93 4.72 -0.28
C ILE A 203 -3.50 4.48 0.22
N LYS A 204 -2.97 3.26 0.08
CA LYS A 204 -1.56 2.94 0.45
C LYS A 204 -0.56 3.74 -0.36
N ASN A 205 -0.79 3.86 -1.66
CA ASN A 205 0.03 4.63 -2.58
C ASN A 205 0.03 6.12 -2.21
N VAL A 206 -1.17 6.69 -2.00
CA VAL A 206 -1.32 8.09 -1.58
C VAL A 206 -0.64 8.33 -0.24
N ALA A 207 -0.92 7.51 0.77
CA ALA A 207 -0.31 7.68 2.09
C ALA A 207 1.22 7.62 2.00
N SER A 208 1.77 6.66 1.26
CA SER A 208 3.23 6.57 1.05
C SER A 208 3.81 7.72 0.24
N SER A 209 2.98 8.50 -0.47
CA SER A 209 3.39 9.67 -1.25
C SER A 209 3.26 10.99 -0.51
N GLU A 210 2.37 11.02 0.47
CA GLU A 210 1.98 12.24 1.17
C GLU A 210 2.63 12.36 2.55
N ILE A 211 2.98 11.24 3.20
CA ILE A 211 3.59 11.24 4.53
C ILE A 211 4.79 10.30 4.62
N TYR A 212 5.76 10.65 5.45
CA TYR A 212 6.89 9.76 5.72
C TYR A 212 6.45 8.60 6.63
N ALA A 213 6.86 7.39 6.25
CA ALA A 213 6.59 6.17 7.02
C ALA A 213 7.36 6.10 8.34
N THR A 214 8.36 6.95 8.55
CA THR A 214 9.13 7.04 9.80
C THR A 214 8.34 7.72 10.91
N TRP A 215 7.24 8.41 10.60
CA TRP A 215 6.47 9.17 11.59
C TRP A 215 5.74 8.29 12.60
N PRO A 216 5.40 8.82 13.79
CA PRO A 216 4.65 8.07 14.80
C PRO A 216 3.34 7.48 14.27
N ASP A 217 2.97 6.29 14.72
CA ASP A 217 1.72 5.62 14.30
C ASP A 217 0.48 6.52 14.42
N PRO A 218 0.22 7.25 15.53
CA PRO A 218 -0.94 8.14 15.62
C PRO A 218 -1.01 9.20 14.51
N THR A 219 0.15 9.69 14.06
CA THR A 219 0.29 10.61 12.94
C THR A 219 -0.12 9.94 11.63
N ILE A 220 0.40 8.73 11.38
CA ILE A 220 0.06 7.96 10.17
C ILE A 220 -1.45 7.66 10.16
N TYR A 221 -2.01 7.21 11.29
CA TYR A 221 -3.46 6.99 11.44
C TYR A 221 -4.28 8.24 11.12
N ALA A 222 -3.92 9.41 11.67
CA ALA A 222 -4.64 10.67 11.42
C ALA A 222 -4.63 11.06 9.93
N ASN A 223 -3.47 10.96 9.28
CA ASN A 223 -3.32 11.27 7.87
C ASN A 223 -4.05 10.26 6.97
N VAL A 224 -3.96 8.96 7.27
CA VAL A 224 -4.71 7.92 6.54
C VAL A 224 -6.22 8.13 6.66
N LEU A 225 -6.73 8.49 7.84
CA LEU A 225 -8.15 8.82 8.04
C LEU A 225 -8.58 10.04 7.21
N ALA A 226 -7.73 11.07 7.11
CA ALA A 226 -7.99 12.22 6.25
C ALA A 226 -7.99 11.84 4.76
N ILE A 227 -7.04 11.02 4.31
CA ILE A 227 -6.97 10.51 2.93
C ILE A 227 -8.21 9.66 2.60
N LEU A 228 -8.62 8.77 3.51
CA LEU A 228 -9.82 7.93 3.35
C LEU A 228 -11.07 8.79 3.24
N SER A 229 -11.26 9.73 4.17
CA SER A 229 -12.44 10.60 4.18
C SER A 229 -12.53 11.47 2.93
N PHE A 230 -11.42 12.08 2.50
CA PHE A 230 -11.37 12.83 1.25
C PHE A 230 -11.74 11.95 0.05
N THR A 231 -11.12 10.77 -0.06
CA THR A 231 -11.34 9.86 -1.20
C THR A 231 -12.79 9.38 -1.25
N LEU A 232 -13.36 9.01 -0.10
CA LEU A 232 -14.75 8.58 0.00
C LEU A 232 -15.73 9.74 -0.23
N ASN A 233 -15.35 10.99 0.06
CA ASN A 233 -16.15 12.14 -0.34
C ASN A 233 -16.25 12.24 -1.88
N ARG A 234 -15.12 12.11 -2.60
CA ARG A 234 -15.11 12.12 -4.07
C ARG A 234 -15.96 11.01 -4.68
N VAL A 235 -15.91 9.82 -4.07
CA VAL A 235 -16.75 8.67 -4.45
C VAL A 235 -18.23 8.95 -4.17
N TYR A 236 -18.57 9.33 -2.93
CA TYR A 236 -19.96 9.54 -2.49
C TYR A 236 -20.67 10.63 -3.28
N THR A 237 -19.96 11.72 -3.56
CA THR A 237 -20.52 12.90 -4.26
C THR A 237 -20.44 12.78 -5.77
N GLU A 238 -19.80 11.71 -6.27
CA GLU A 238 -19.44 11.54 -7.68
C GLU A 238 -18.85 12.80 -8.29
N TRP A 239 -17.98 13.49 -7.54
CA TRP A 239 -17.62 14.90 -7.77
C TRP A 239 -17.24 15.23 -9.22
N TYR A 240 -16.42 14.38 -9.83
CA TYR A 240 -15.97 14.55 -11.20
C TYR A 240 -16.98 14.02 -12.23
N ARG A 241 -17.67 12.91 -11.94
CA ARG A 241 -18.71 12.38 -12.85
C ARG A 241 -19.89 13.32 -13.01
N ASN A 242 -20.32 13.96 -11.93
CA ASN A 242 -21.34 15.02 -11.93
C ASN A 242 -20.91 16.28 -12.70
N LYS A 243 -19.63 16.38 -13.10
CA LYS A 243 -19.09 17.46 -13.94
C LYS A 243 -18.76 16.99 -15.37
N GLY A 244 -19.17 15.78 -15.75
CA GLY A 244 -18.98 15.22 -17.09
C GLY A 244 -17.66 14.47 -17.30
N TYR A 245 -16.88 14.23 -16.25
CA TYR A 245 -15.66 13.42 -16.34
C TYR A 245 -15.96 11.92 -16.13
N ASN A 246 -15.08 11.04 -16.59
CA ASN A 246 -15.23 9.58 -16.48
C ASN A 246 -14.33 8.94 -15.41
N PHE A 247 -13.75 9.74 -14.53
CA PHE A 247 -12.85 9.29 -13.46
C PHE A 247 -13.41 9.65 -12.07
N THR A 248 -12.86 9.01 -11.03
CA THR A 248 -13.26 9.23 -9.64
C THR A 248 -12.47 10.36 -8.99
N ILE A 249 -11.16 10.45 -9.27
CA ILE A 249 -10.23 11.34 -8.58
C ILE A 249 -9.00 11.62 -9.49
N THR A 250 -8.28 12.69 -9.22
CA THR A 250 -7.03 13.05 -9.92
C THR A 250 -5.78 12.73 -9.11
N SER A 251 -4.61 12.66 -9.76
CA SER A 251 -3.29 12.53 -9.09
C SER A 251 -2.61 13.89 -8.81
N SER A 252 -3.32 15.00 -9.02
CA SER A 252 -2.81 16.35 -8.88
C SER A 252 -3.02 16.89 -7.47
N THR A 253 -1.94 17.26 -6.77
CA THR A 253 -1.97 17.83 -5.41
C THR A 253 -2.82 19.09 -5.29
N ALA A 254 -2.94 19.86 -6.38
CA ALA A 254 -3.80 21.04 -6.44
C ALA A 254 -5.28 20.70 -6.24
N PHE A 255 -5.73 19.54 -6.73
CA PHE A 255 -7.15 19.19 -6.74
C PHE A 255 -7.47 18.07 -5.74
N ASP A 256 -6.65 17.03 -5.72
CA ASP A 256 -6.82 15.82 -4.92
C ASP A 256 -5.49 15.38 -4.31
N HIS A 257 -5.22 14.09 -4.19
CA HIS A 257 -3.99 13.56 -3.61
C HIS A 257 -2.91 13.34 -4.67
N LYS A 258 -1.64 13.27 -4.24
CA LYS A 258 -0.61 12.70 -5.08
C LYS A 258 -0.71 11.18 -5.06
N TRP A 259 -1.07 10.62 -6.22
CA TRP A 259 -0.90 9.21 -6.53
C TRP A 259 0.23 9.06 -7.55
N ILE A 260 1.03 8.01 -7.45
CA ILE A 260 2.17 7.77 -8.34
C ILE A 260 2.09 6.34 -8.88
N ASN A 261 2.03 6.20 -10.20
CA ASN A 261 2.01 4.88 -10.83
C ASN A 261 3.32 4.10 -10.57
N GLY A 262 3.20 2.86 -10.09
CA GLY A 262 4.34 1.94 -9.90
C GLY A 262 5.23 2.19 -8.67
N ARG A 263 4.94 3.18 -7.81
CA ARG A 263 5.76 3.42 -6.60
C ARG A 263 5.70 2.26 -5.61
N ASN A 264 6.77 2.11 -4.83
CA ASN A 264 6.77 1.29 -3.64
C ASN A 264 5.90 1.92 -2.53
N ILE A 265 5.37 1.08 -1.65
CA ILE A 265 4.70 1.50 -0.41
C ILE A 265 5.58 1.18 0.80
N PHE A 266 5.16 1.60 1.98
CA PHE A 266 5.78 1.19 3.25
C PHE A 266 4.88 0.22 4.01
N ASP A 267 5.45 -0.82 4.59
CA ASP A 267 4.73 -1.91 5.24
C ASP A 267 3.84 -1.43 6.38
N ASN A 268 4.37 -0.59 7.28
CA ASN A 268 3.63 -0.02 8.41
C ASN A 268 2.44 0.84 7.95
N ILE A 269 2.61 1.69 6.93
CA ILE A 269 1.51 2.42 6.30
C ILE A 269 0.50 1.44 5.72
N GLY A 270 0.97 0.40 5.01
CA GLY A 270 0.14 -0.64 4.41
C GLY A 270 -0.75 -1.36 5.44
N LEU A 271 -0.18 -1.69 6.59
CA LEU A 271 -0.87 -2.34 7.71
C LEU A 271 -1.93 -1.44 8.32
N ILE A 272 -1.59 -0.17 8.59
CA ILE A 272 -2.54 0.82 9.12
C ILE A 272 -3.70 1.01 8.14
N VAL A 273 -3.43 1.21 6.85
CA VAL A 273 -4.48 1.34 5.84
C VAL A 273 -5.39 0.11 5.85
N ASP A 274 -4.83 -1.09 5.91
CA ASP A 274 -5.61 -2.33 5.91
C ASP A 274 -6.49 -2.49 7.16
N GLU A 275 -6.08 -1.93 8.29
CA GLU A 275 -6.84 -1.90 9.54
C GLU A 275 -8.05 -0.96 9.46
N ILE A 276 -7.87 0.22 8.88
CA ILE A 276 -8.87 1.30 8.95
C ILE A 276 -9.50 1.69 7.61
N PHE A 277 -9.31 0.94 6.52
CA PHE A 277 -9.81 1.35 5.19
C PHE A 277 -11.34 1.51 5.08
N VAL A 278 -12.09 0.93 6.02
CA VAL A 278 -13.56 1.10 6.09
C VAL A 278 -13.96 2.37 6.84
N ASN A 279 -13.03 3.04 7.49
CA ASN A 279 -13.28 4.23 8.30
C ASN A 279 -13.22 5.52 7.47
N TYR A 280 -13.97 6.52 7.94
CA TYR A 280 -13.96 7.86 7.38
C TYR A 280 -14.36 8.89 8.44
N LEU A 281 -14.15 10.17 8.15
CA LEU A 281 -14.40 11.26 9.08
C LEU A 281 -15.78 11.86 8.83
N SER A 282 -16.51 12.10 9.92
CA SER A 282 -17.91 12.53 9.91
C SER A 282 -18.16 13.66 10.89
N ARG A 283 -19.23 14.42 10.62
CA ARG A 283 -19.80 15.42 11.54
C ARG A 283 -21.28 15.10 11.83
N PRO A 284 -21.81 15.56 12.98
CA PRO A 284 -23.22 15.42 13.29
C PRO A 284 -24.10 16.02 12.17
N ASN A 285 -25.15 15.29 11.78
CA ASN A 285 -26.11 15.68 10.75
C ASN A 285 -25.54 15.83 9.32
N VAL A 286 -24.31 15.36 9.07
CA VAL A 286 -23.71 15.32 7.72
C VAL A 286 -23.67 13.87 7.25
N LYS A 287 -24.32 13.57 6.11
CA LYS A 287 -24.40 12.20 5.56
C LYS A 287 -23.14 11.78 4.80
N GLN A 288 -22.52 12.70 4.06
CA GLN A 288 -21.32 12.44 3.28
C GLN A 288 -20.07 12.38 4.17
N PRO A 289 -19.01 11.64 3.78
CA PRO A 289 -17.70 11.80 4.36
C PRO A 289 -17.23 13.25 4.24
N ILE A 290 -16.50 13.76 5.22
CA ILE A 290 -15.98 15.13 5.16
C ILE A 290 -14.84 15.18 4.13
N LEU A 291 -14.86 16.16 3.22
CA LEU A 291 -13.71 16.44 2.35
C LEU A 291 -12.61 17.09 3.20
N THR A 292 -11.78 16.24 3.82
CA THR A 292 -10.69 16.65 4.70
C THR A 292 -9.46 17.02 3.89
N GLN A 293 -9.46 18.25 3.36
CA GLN A 293 -8.27 18.83 2.77
C GLN A 293 -7.18 18.99 3.82
N TYR A 294 -5.94 18.74 3.41
CA TYR A 294 -4.72 18.89 4.19
C TYR A 294 -3.61 19.45 3.29
N CYS A 295 -2.55 19.96 3.90
CA CYS A 295 -1.33 20.41 3.22
C CYS A 295 -0.12 20.16 4.13
N ASP A 296 1.08 20.40 3.63
CA ASP A 296 2.30 20.13 4.40
C ASP A 296 2.39 21.02 5.65
N GLY A 297 1.95 22.28 5.56
CA GLY A 297 1.91 23.24 6.67
C GLY A 297 3.21 23.99 6.93
N TYR A 298 4.22 23.81 6.08
CA TYR A 298 5.53 24.46 6.14
C TYR A 298 5.83 25.27 4.87
N LYS A 299 5.80 24.65 3.70
CA LYS A 299 5.90 25.30 2.38
C LYS A 299 4.60 26.02 2.02
N VAL A 300 3.45 25.48 2.46
CA VAL A 300 2.11 26.00 2.18
C VAL A 300 1.33 26.21 3.48
N GLU A 301 0.68 27.36 3.63
CA GLU A 301 -0.22 27.62 4.77
C GLU A 301 -1.58 26.92 4.57
N CYS A 302 -2.06 26.27 5.63
CA CYS A 302 -3.33 25.52 5.70
C CYS A 302 -4.37 26.30 6.53
N PRO A 303 -5.27 27.10 5.94
CA PRO A 303 -6.32 27.75 6.73
C PRO A 303 -7.41 26.73 7.13
N ASN A 304 -7.41 26.32 8.40
CA ASN A 304 -8.38 25.40 9.02
C ASN A 304 -8.32 23.93 8.57
N TRP A 305 -7.17 23.51 8.02
CA TRP A 305 -6.92 22.14 7.61
C TRP A 305 -5.86 21.50 8.51
N MET A 306 -5.81 20.17 8.51
CA MET A 306 -4.67 19.48 9.11
C MET A 306 -3.40 19.81 8.33
N THR A 307 -2.37 20.22 9.06
CA THR A 307 -1.00 20.28 8.54
C THR A 307 -0.33 18.94 8.76
N GLN A 308 0.37 18.43 7.76
CA GLN A 308 1.04 17.13 7.87
C GLN A 308 2.17 17.20 8.89
N TRP A 309 3.01 18.24 8.84
CA TRP A 309 4.06 18.46 9.85
C TRP A 309 3.50 18.73 11.25
N GLY A 310 2.42 19.51 11.37
CA GLY A 310 1.78 19.73 12.68
C GLY A 310 1.15 18.46 13.25
N SER A 311 0.58 17.60 12.40
CA SER A 311 0.08 16.30 12.84
C SER A 311 1.20 15.40 13.36
N LYS A 312 2.39 15.46 12.74
CA LYS A 312 3.60 14.76 13.20
C LYS A 312 4.03 15.26 14.58
N ASP A 313 4.12 16.57 14.77
CA ASP A 313 4.53 17.17 16.04
C ASP A 313 3.56 16.83 17.19
N LEU A 314 2.25 16.77 16.91
CA LEU A 314 1.25 16.34 17.89
C LEU A 314 1.34 14.84 18.20
N GLY A 315 1.65 14.00 17.21
CA GLY A 315 1.91 12.58 17.42
C GLY A 315 3.13 12.34 18.31
N GLU A 316 4.20 13.12 18.15
CA GLU A 316 5.38 13.07 19.04
C GLU A 316 5.06 13.51 20.48
N GLN A 317 4.07 14.38 20.66
CA GLN A 317 3.54 14.75 21.98
C GLN A 317 2.64 13.68 22.60
N GLY A 318 2.42 12.57 21.91
CA GLY A 318 1.65 11.42 22.39
C GLY A 318 0.14 11.54 22.20
N LEU A 319 -0.34 12.47 21.37
CA LEU A 319 -1.76 12.54 21.03
C LEU A 319 -2.18 11.34 20.18
N SER A 320 -3.39 10.84 20.42
CA SER A 320 -4.02 9.84 19.56
C SER A 320 -4.47 10.45 18.23
N ALA A 321 -4.70 9.60 17.23
CA ALA A 321 -5.14 10.04 15.90
C ALA A 321 -6.41 10.91 15.93
N ILE A 322 -7.39 10.58 16.79
CA ILE A 322 -8.62 11.37 16.92
C ILE A 322 -8.38 12.72 17.62
N GLU A 323 -7.46 12.79 18.57
CA GLU A 323 -7.08 14.06 19.21
C GLU A 323 -6.35 14.97 18.22
N ILE A 324 -5.45 14.42 17.41
CA ILE A 324 -4.80 15.13 16.30
C ILE A 324 -5.86 15.68 15.33
N LEU A 325 -6.79 14.84 14.88
CA LEU A 325 -7.83 15.26 13.94
C LEU A 325 -8.76 16.34 14.53
N ARG A 326 -9.13 16.23 15.81
CA ARG A 326 -9.97 17.23 16.48
C ARG A 326 -9.23 18.54 16.72
N HIS A 327 -7.91 18.51 16.92
CA HIS A 327 -7.10 19.72 17.00
C HIS A 327 -7.26 20.59 15.74
N PHE A 328 -7.26 19.98 14.55
CA PHE A 328 -7.36 20.70 13.28
C PHE A 328 -8.79 20.93 12.79
N TYR A 329 -9.67 19.94 12.92
CA TYR A 329 -11.02 19.98 12.35
C TYR A 329 -12.14 20.23 13.37
N GLY A 330 -11.78 20.43 14.64
CA GLY A 330 -12.69 20.70 15.76
C GLY A 330 -13.32 19.47 16.41
N ASP A 331 -13.78 19.64 17.65
CA ASP A 331 -14.24 18.56 18.54
C ASP A 331 -15.47 17.78 18.06
N THR A 332 -16.23 18.35 17.12
CA THR A 332 -17.41 17.67 16.53
C THR A 332 -17.02 16.56 15.56
N MET A 333 -15.74 16.46 15.19
CA MET A 333 -15.23 15.40 14.32
C MET A 333 -15.23 14.05 15.04
N PHE A 334 -15.71 13.02 14.35
CA PHE A 334 -15.63 11.64 14.80
C PHE A 334 -15.34 10.68 13.65
N ILE A 335 -14.80 9.50 14.00
CA ILE A 335 -14.55 8.41 13.07
C ILE A 335 -15.83 7.60 12.93
N ASN A 336 -16.27 7.40 11.69
CA ASN A 336 -17.40 6.56 11.32
C ASN A 336 -16.89 5.39 10.44
N SER A 337 -17.77 4.44 10.14
CA SER A 337 -17.44 3.25 9.36
C SER A 337 -18.44 3.04 8.24
N ALA A 338 -17.95 2.75 7.03
CA ALA A 338 -18.79 2.35 5.91
C ALA A 338 -19.42 0.99 6.20
N THR A 339 -20.69 0.82 5.85
CA THR A 339 -21.46 -0.40 6.13
C THR A 339 -21.25 -1.48 5.07
N GLN A 340 -20.72 -1.12 3.90
CA GLN A 340 -20.59 -1.98 2.74
C GLN A 340 -19.26 -1.77 2.03
N VAL A 341 -18.70 -2.88 1.53
CA VAL A 341 -17.53 -2.93 0.67
C VAL A 341 -17.93 -3.58 -0.64
N ALA A 342 -17.85 -2.83 -1.75
CA ALA A 342 -18.19 -3.31 -3.07
C ALA A 342 -17.19 -4.38 -3.55
N GLY A 343 -17.69 -5.34 -4.34
CA GLY A 343 -16.87 -6.44 -4.87
C GLY A 343 -16.54 -7.53 -3.85
N VAL A 344 -17.09 -7.45 -2.63
CA VAL A 344 -16.92 -8.47 -1.58
C VAL A 344 -18.21 -9.28 -1.42
N PRO A 345 -18.16 -10.62 -1.38
CA PRO A 345 -19.38 -11.43 -1.24
C PRO A 345 -20.15 -11.19 0.06
N VAL A 346 -19.43 -11.02 1.17
CA VAL A 346 -20.00 -10.85 2.52
C VAL A 346 -19.12 -9.89 3.34
N SER A 347 -19.73 -8.88 3.96
CA SER A 347 -19.04 -7.95 4.88
C SER A 347 -18.53 -8.64 6.14
N TRP A 348 -17.48 -8.09 6.75
CA TRP A 348 -16.95 -8.61 8.00
C TRP A 348 -18.01 -8.60 9.11
N PRO A 349 -18.19 -9.69 9.89
CA PRO A 349 -19.31 -9.86 10.81
C PRO A 349 -19.25 -9.04 12.11
N GLY A 350 -18.23 -8.20 12.28
CA GLY A 350 -18.05 -7.37 13.48
C GLY A 350 -17.28 -8.05 14.61
N SER A 351 -16.79 -9.28 14.41
CA SER A 351 -15.96 -9.99 15.39
C SER A 351 -14.93 -10.90 14.72
N ASN A 352 -13.80 -11.11 15.41
CA ASN A 352 -12.71 -11.95 14.94
C ASN A 352 -13.11 -13.43 14.97
N LEU A 353 -12.67 -14.20 13.97
CA LEU A 353 -12.72 -15.67 14.03
C LEU A 353 -11.39 -16.21 14.55
N THR A 354 -11.45 -17.00 15.60
CA THR A 354 -10.32 -17.59 16.33
C THR A 354 -10.61 -19.04 16.70
N LEU A 355 -9.61 -19.74 17.25
CA LEU A 355 -9.77 -21.12 17.73
C LEU A 355 -11.01 -21.28 18.63
N GLY A 356 -11.91 -22.19 18.25
CA GLY A 356 -13.19 -22.43 18.93
C GLY A 356 -14.37 -21.63 18.39
N SER A 357 -14.15 -20.68 17.47
CA SER A 357 -15.24 -20.04 16.72
C SER A 357 -15.98 -21.07 15.87
N SER A 358 -17.28 -20.88 15.65
CA SER A 358 -18.06 -21.79 14.81
C SER A 358 -19.19 -21.08 14.06
N GLY A 359 -19.74 -21.75 13.05
CA GLY A 359 -20.91 -21.29 12.30
C GLY A 359 -20.65 -20.96 10.82
N PRO A 360 -21.58 -20.24 10.18
CA PRO A 360 -21.55 -20.01 8.73
C PRO A 360 -20.35 -19.16 8.28
N ASN A 361 -19.93 -18.18 9.07
CA ASN A 361 -18.77 -17.35 8.74
C ASN A 361 -17.47 -18.16 8.71
N VAL A 362 -17.31 -19.13 9.63
CA VAL A 362 -16.15 -20.04 9.63
C VAL A 362 -16.18 -20.94 8.40
N ARG A 363 -17.36 -21.53 8.08
CA ARG A 363 -17.54 -22.33 6.86
C ARG A 363 -17.14 -21.55 5.61
N MET A 364 -17.61 -20.32 5.48
CA MET A 364 -17.29 -19.46 4.35
C MET A 364 -15.79 -19.22 4.23
N ILE A 365 -15.09 -18.91 5.33
CA ILE A 365 -13.63 -18.74 5.32
C ILE A 365 -12.93 -20.03 4.92
N GLN A 366 -13.35 -21.18 5.44
CA GLN A 366 -12.78 -22.49 5.07
C GLN A 366 -12.94 -22.76 3.57
N GLU A 367 -14.12 -22.47 2.99
CA GLU A 367 -14.38 -22.59 1.55
C GLU A 367 -13.50 -21.65 0.71
N GLN A 368 -13.40 -20.39 1.12
CA GLN A 368 -12.56 -19.40 0.44
C GLN A 368 -11.07 -19.78 0.51
N LEU A 369 -10.56 -20.15 1.68
CA LEU A 369 -9.17 -20.61 1.85
C LEU A 369 -8.87 -21.82 0.97
N ASN A 370 -9.77 -22.80 0.93
CA ASN A 370 -9.60 -23.98 0.08
C ASN A 370 -9.54 -23.64 -1.41
N LYS A 371 -10.34 -22.67 -1.86
CA LYS A 371 -10.32 -22.19 -3.25
C LYS A 371 -9.02 -21.44 -3.55
N ILE A 372 -8.57 -20.59 -2.64
CA ILE A 372 -7.30 -19.86 -2.77
C ILE A 372 -6.11 -20.83 -2.81
N ALA A 373 -6.15 -21.90 -2.00
CA ALA A 373 -5.13 -22.94 -1.95
C ALA A 373 -4.99 -23.74 -3.27
N GLU A 374 -5.92 -23.62 -4.22
CA GLU A 374 -5.75 -24.17 -5.58
C GLU A 374 -4.70 -23.40 -6.39
N ALA A 375 -4.62 -22.09 -6.20
CA ALA A 375 -3.63 -21.22 -6.83
C ALA A 375 -2.37 -21.04 -5.97
N TYR A 376 -2.54 -20.88 -4.66
CA TYR A 376 -1.46 -20.67 -3.70
C TYR A 376 -1.23 -21.95 -2.90
N THR A 377 -0.51 -22.91 -3.50
CA THR A 377 -0.32 -24.27 -2.98
C THR A 377 0.42 -24.35 -1.64
N ALA A 378 1.09 -23.27 -1.23
CA ALA A 378 1.70 -23.14 0.09
C ALA A 378 0.65 -23.06 1.23
N ILE A 379 -0.59 -22.68 0.92
CA ILE A 379 -1.68 -22.59 1.89
C ILE A 379 -2.31 -24.00 2.04
N PRO A 380 -2.34 -24.59 3.24
CA PRO A 380 -2.93 -25.90 3.43
C PRO A 380 -4.45 -25.85 3.27
N LYS A 381 -5.01 -26.88 2.63
CA LYS A 381 -6.46 -27.09 2.59
C LYS A 381 -6.98 -27.55 3.95
N VAL A 382 -8.21 -27.15 4.27
CA VAL A 382 -8.87 -27.40 5.57
C VAL A 382 -10.21 -28.09 5.38
N ALA A 383 -10.67 -28.81 6.40
CA ALA A 383 -12.00 -29.39 6.40
C ALA A 383 -13.08 -28.30 6.53
N VAL A 384 -14.10 -28.32 5.66
CA VAL A 384 -15.21 -27.37 5.71
C VAL A 384 -16.29 -27.86 6.70
N ASN A 385 -16.00 -27.72 7.99
CA ASN A 385 -16.79 -28.27 9.09
C ASN A 385 -17.53 -27.20 9.92
N SER A 386 -17.43 -25.92 9.57
CA SER A 386 -17.97 -24.80 10.35
C SER A 386 -17.33 -24.63 11.74
N GLN A 387 -16.17 -25.24 12.00
CA GLN A 387 -15.44 -25.17 13.27
C GLN A 387 -14.05 -24.61 13.01
N PHE A 388 -13.70 -23.52 13.69
CA PHE A 388 -12.38 -22.91 13.56
C PHE A 388 -11.43 -23.68 14.46
N ASP A 389 -10.90 -24.77 13.93
CA ASP A 389 -9.97 -25.68 14.59
C ASP A 389 -8.51 -25.29 14.35
N GLN A 390 -7.59 -26.10 14.90
CA GLN A 390 -6.14 -25.87 14.77
C GLN A 390 -5.70 -25.84 13.30
N GLN A 391 -6.28 -26.69 12.44
CA GLN A 391 -5.96 -26.71 11.02
C GLN A 391 -6.42 -25.43 10.31
N THR A 392 -7.61 -24.92 10.67
CA THR A 392 -8.11 -23.64 10.16
C THR A 392 -7.21 -22.48 10.61
N GLN A 393 -6.79 -22.47 11.87
CA GLN A 393 -5.84 -21.46 12.38
C GLN A 393 -4.51 -21.49 11.62
N GLU A 394 -3.95 -22.68 11.39
CA GLU A 394 -2.69 -22.86 10.65
C GLU A 394 -2.82 -22.41 9.19
N ALA A 395 -3.94 -22.70 8.53
CA ALA A 395 -4.21 -22.24 7.18
C ALA A 395 -4.36 -20.71 7.10
N VAL A 396 -5.04 -20.10 8.06
CA VAL A 396 -5.15 -18.63 8.16
C VAL A 396 -3.79 -18.00 8.40
N LYS A 397 -3.00 -18.57 9.32
CA LYS A 397 -1.64 -18.11 9.60
C LYS A 397 -0.78 -18.19 8.34
N LYS A 398 -0.88 -19.29 7.59
CA LYS A 398 -0.13 -19.46 6.36
C LYS A 398 -0.60 -18.49 5.27
N PHE A 399 -1.90 -18.27 5.14
CA PHE A 399 -2.47 -17.25 4.27
C PHE A 399 -1.89 -15.86 4.60
N GLN A 400 -1.86 -15.48 5.88
CA GLN A 400 -1.31 -14.20 6.32
C GLN A 400 0.17 -14.06 5.94
N GLU A 401 0.99 -15.09 6.17
CA GLU A 401 2.40 -15.11 5.72
C GLU A 401 2.53 -14.92 4.21
N VAL A 402 1.69 -15.62 3.43
CA VAL A 402 1.69 -15.56 1.97
C VAL A 402 1.36 -14.16 1.45
N PHE A 403 0.49 -13.43 2.14
CA PHE A 403 0.06 -12.10 1.71
C PHE A 403 0.72 -10.96 2.50
N GLY A 404 1.84 -11.22 3.18
CA GLY A 404 2.63 -10.21 3.88
C GLY A 404 1.90 -9.56 5.07
N MET A 405 0.97 -10.29 5.68
CA MET A 405 0.19 -9.84 6.83
C MET A 405 0.77 -10.39 8.14
N PRO A 406 0.46 -9.78 9.30
CA PRO A 406 0.80 -10.35 10.60
C PRO A 406 0.19 -11.74 10.75
N ALA A 407 1.05 -12.75 10.94
CA ALA A 407 0.68 -14.16 10.95
C ALA A 407 0.11 -14.62 12.32
N SER A 408 -1.00 -14.01 12.73
CA SER A 408 -1.68 -14.27 14.01
C SER A 408 -2.49 -15.58 14.01
N GLY A 409 -2.87 -16.09 12.83
CA GLY A 409 -3.83 -17.18 12.67
C GLY A 409 -5.29 -16.77 13.00
N ILE A 410 -5.53 -15.48 13.22
CA ILE A 410 -6.84 -14.91 13.54
C ILE A 410 -7.42 -14.26 12.30
N VAL A 411 -8.70 -14.51 12.01
CA VAL A 411 -9.42 -13.77 10.95
C VAL A 411 -10.04 -12.52 11.57
N ASP A 412 -9.25 -11.47 11.64
CA ASP A 412 -9.67 -10.11 11.93
C ASP A 412 -10.22 -9.40 10.67
N LEU A 413 -10.55 -8.11 10.80
CA LEU A 413 -11.08 -7.31 9.70
C LEU A 413 -10.13 -7.26 8.48
N PRO A 414 -8.82 -6.93 8.62
CA PRO A 414 -7.88 -6.98 7.50
C PRO A 414 -7.84 -8.35 6.82
N THR A 415 -7.75 -9.42 7.61
CA THR A 415 -7.63 -10.80 7.12
C THR A 415 -8.88 -11.22 6.37
N TRP A 416 -10.07 -10.93 6.90
CA TRP A 416 -11.35 -11.22 6.25
C TRP A 416 -11.45 -10.63 4.85
N TYR A 417 -11.14 -9.33 4.72
CA TYR A 417 -11.25 -8.64 3.45
C TYR A 417 -10.11 -9.01 2.49
N LYS A 418 -8.92 -9.37 2.99
CA LYS A 418 -7.86 -9.89 2.13
C LYS A 418 -8.24 -11.28 1.59
N ILE A 419 -8.73 -12.20 2.42
CA ILE A 419 -9.20 -13.53 1.97
C ILE A 419 -10.29 -13.35 0.91
N SER A 420 -11.29 -12.50 1.17
CA SER A 420 -12.38 -12.24 0.22
C SER A 420 -11.88 -11.68 -1.12
N ALA A 421 -10.95 -10.71 -1.09
CA ALA A 421 -10.40 -10.10 -2.30
C ALA A 421 -9.61 -11.11 -3.16
N ILE A 422 -8.77 -11.93 -2.53
CA ILE A 422 -8.01 -12.98 -3.22
C ILE A 422 -8.95 -14.06 -3.74
N TYR A 423 -9.95 -14.49 -2.95
CA TYR A 423 -10.96 -15.44 -3.37
C TYR A 423 -11.68 -14.99 -4.66
N VAL A 424 -12.12 -13.73 -4.72
CA VAL A 424 -12.76 -13.17 -5.92
C VAL A 424 -11.79 -13.15 -7.10
N ALA A 425 -10.52 -12.77 -6.89
CA ALA A 425 -9.51 -12.74 -7.95
C ALA A 425 -9.26 -14.15 -8.53
N VAL A 426 -9.04 -15.16 -7.69
CA VAL A 426 -8.77 -16.53 -8.16
C VAL A 426 -10.02 -17.21 -8.75
N SER A 427 -11.22 -16.84 -8.29
CA SER A 427 -12.47 -17.42 -8.82
C SER A 427 -12.80 -16.91 -10.22
N ARG A 428 -12.56 -15.63 -10.50
CA ARG A 428 -12.72 -15.06 -11.86
C ARG A 428 -11.79 -15.73 -12.88
N ILE A 429 -10.60 -16.19 -12.46
CA ILE A 429 -9.67 -16.91 -13.33
C ILE A 429 -10.19 -18.31 -13.66
N ALA A 430 -10.75 -19.02 -12.67
CA ALA A 430 -11.27 -20.38 -12.86
C ALA A 430 -12.56 -20.45 -13.73
N GLU A 431 -13.22 -19.33 -13.97
CA GLU A 431 -14.38 -19.24 -14.87
C GLU A 431 -14.00 -19.00 -16.34
N ILE A 432 -12.74 -18.61 -16.61
CA ILE A 432 -12.24 -18.26 -17.95
C ILE A 432 -11.37 -19.38 -18.56
N GLY A 433 -10.78 -20.24 -17.73
CA GLY A 433 -10.03 -21.44 -18.16
C GLY A 433 -10.88 -22.69 -18.19
#